data_AF-A0A3Q8FIF5-F1
#
_entry.id   AF-A0A3Q8FIF5-F1
#
_cell.length_a   1.000
_cell.length_b   1.000
_cell.length_c   1.000
_cell.angle_alpha   90.00
_cell.angle_beta   90.00
_cell.angle_gamma   90.00
#
_symmetry.space_group_name_H-M   'P 1'
#
loop_
_entity.id
_entity.type
_entity.pdbx_description
1 polymer ?
#
loop_
_entity_poly.entity_id
_entity_poly.type
_entity_poly.pdbx_seq_one_letter_code
_entity_poly.pdbx_strand_id
1 'polypeptide(L)'
;MHSDHAQRQPDAASDAAPEGVSLPPQDALLDDAGTGEDGVELAPPRHRLPQIALPDNVVLKGAVQKLVEQKARLDRLAAEGQLAGLLPPEWPANGLRAIDLSSFVQGVLPFLQTGERGETAPARLPVRHVLGDDSRWGLQDVAEPKSLAWYLAADERATAGSKDVAEAWLVGALGLAFMQEGRSRPGFLRAMDQDSLAARVTMLGYPPPGELALYSVTAHGQAQIWCVYGRRKVRPLVAPWLSVPLLTAYGVAAPAAWPASFPPVEAVAEAIAAARPGKLVPEVDLGKVVAKIAEDAAAETWQPVSLLQLNTWSPRWTFFLGTFVGLPSLLLVAAALALPGAIEAATVAASLGFAGGAIAALAVPWIHARRKHLS
;
A
#
# COMPACT_ATOMS: atom_id res chain seq x y z
N MET A 1 -76.11 -11.69 -31.00
CA MET A 1 -76.72 -12.99 -31.33
C MET A 1 -75.82 -14.08 -30.77
N HIS A 2 -76.42 -14.96 -29.97
CA HIS A 2 -75.93 -16.25 -29.46
C HIS A 2 -74.74 -16.26 -28.49
N SER A 3 -75.14 -16.20 -27.22
CA SER A 3 -74.64 -16.97 -26.09
C SER A 3 -74.33 -18.42 -26.45
N ASP A 4 -73.35 -19.03 -25.77
CA ASP A 4 -73.56 -20.38 -25.26
C ASP A 4 -72.99 -20.52 -23.84
N HIS A 5 -73.90 -20.78 -22.92
CA HIS A 5 -73.69 -21.05 -21.51
C HIS A 5 -73.63 -22.56 -21.34
N ALA A 6 -72.57 -23.08 -20.73
CA ALA A 6 -72.64 -24.35 -20.01
C ALA A 6 -72.24 -24.09 -18.56
N GLN A 7 -73.24 -23.85 -17.72
CA GLN A 7 -73.15 -23.89 -16.27
C GLN A 7 -72.83 -25.32 -15.81
N ARG A 8 -71.88 -25.45 -14.88
CA ARG A 8 -72.02 -26.40 -13.77
C ARG A 8 -71.53 -25.76 -12.47
N GLN A 9 -72.36 -25.93 -11.46
CA GLN A 9 -72.39 -25.27 -10.15
C GLN A 9 -71.27 -25.74 -9.19
N PRO A 10 -71.07 -25.01 -8.08
CA PRO A 10 -69.89 -25.02 -7.23
C PRO A 10 -70.00 -26.07 -6.11
N ASP A 11 -68.87 -26.47 -5.53
CA ASP A 11 -68.87 -26.95 -4.15
C ASP A 11 -67.59 -26.57 -3.39
N ALA A 12 -67.87 -25.98 -2.22
CA ALA A 12 -67.11 -25.85 -0.98
C ALA A 12 -65.67 -25.30 -0.99
N ALA A 13 -65.55 -24.03 -0.57
CA ALA A 13 -64.39 -23.55 0.16
C ALA A 13 -64.43 -24.03 1.62
N SER A 14 -63.30 -24.50 2.16
CA SER A 14 -62.90 -24.26 3.55
C SER A 14 -61.41 -24.57 3.77
N ASP A 15 -60.75 -23.64 4.43
CA ASP A 15 -59.35 -23.62 4.88
C ASP A 15 -58.91 -24.80 5.75
N ALA A 16 -57.64 -25.21 5.59
CA ALA A 16 -56.74 -25.65 6.67
C ALA A 16 -55.26 -25.55 6.24
N ALA A 17 -54.38 -25.34 7.22
CA ALA A 17 -53.03 -24.75 7.14
C ALA A 17 -51.87 -25.76 6.82
N PRO A 18 -50.57 -25.37 6.84
CA PRO A 18 -49.49 -25.94 6.03
C PRO A 18 -48.81 -27.19 6.63
N GLU A 19 -48.45 -28.15 5.79
CA GLU A 19 -47.53 -29.26 6.11
C GLU A 19 -46.23 -29.03 5.31
N GLY A 20 -45.02 -28.95 5.87
CA GLY A 20 -44.42 -29.79 6.90
C GLY A 20 -43.30 -30.57 6.23
N VAL A 21 -42.03 -30.20 6.45
CA VAL A 21 -40.87 -30.95 5.97
C VAL A 21 -40.88 -32.32 6.64
N SER A 22 -41.12 -33.38 5.87
CA SER A 22 -41.10 -34.76 6.37
C SER A 22 -39.66 -35.24 6.52
N LEU A 23 -39.30 -35.61 7.75
CA LEU A 23 -38.08 -36.38 8.04
C LEU A 23 -38.26 -37.82 7.53
N PRO A 24 -37.18 -38.50 7.09
CA PRO A 24 -37.27 -39.88 6.63
C PRO A 24 -37.70 -40.84 7.75
N PRO A 25 -38.37 -41.96 7.41
CA PRO A 25 -38.96 -42.88 8.38
C PRO A 25 -37.91 -43.61 9.21
N GLN A 26 -38.29 -43.90 10.46
CA GLN A 26 -37.44 -44.38 11.56
C GLN A 26 -36.74 -45.72 11.29
N ASP A 27 -37.25 -46.50 10.34
CA ASP A 27 -36.70 -47.81 9.98
C ASP A 27 -35.44 -47.71 9.09
N ALA A 28 -35.16 -46.54 8.50
CA ALA A 28 -33.93 -46.30 7.75
C ALA A 28 -32.75 -45.85 8.64
N LEU A 29 -32.97 -45.68 9.94
CA LEU A 29 -31.99 -45.17 10.92
C LEU A 29 -31.46 -46.24 11.90
N LEU A 30 -31.88 -47.51 11.77
CA LEU A 30 -31.61 -48.55 12.78
C LEU A 30 -30.87 -49.81 12.28
N ASP A 31 -30.35 -49.82 11.05
CA ASP A 31 -29.54 -50.94 10.53
C ASP A 31 -28.03 -50.82 10.81
N ASP A 32 -27.66 -50.38 12.01
CA ASP A 32 -26.30 -50.55 12.54
C ASP A 32 -26.37 -50.86 14.05
N ALA A 33 -27.06 -51.95 14.39
CA ALA A 33 -26.97 -52.56 15.70
C ALA A 33 -25.67 -53.38 15.83
N GLY A 34 -24.54 -52.67 15.91
CA GLY A 34 -23.30 -53.18 16.48
C GLY A 34 -23.32 -52.94 18.00
N THR A 35 -23.48 -54.01 18.77
CA THR A 35 -23.45 -53.98 20.23
C THR A 35 -22.06 -53.62 20.75
N GLY A 36 -21.96 -52.56 21.54
CA GLY A 36 -20.74 -52.17 22.25
C GLY A 36 -20.82 -50.73 22.75
N GLU A 37 -21.20 -50.56 24.01
CA GLU A 37 -20.98 -49.32 24.76
C GLU A 37 -19.48 -49.09 24.89
N ASP A 38 -18.92 -48.26 24.00
CA ASP A 38 -17.65 -47.58 24.20
C ASP A 38 -17.81 -46.17 23.63
N GLY A 39 -17.44 -45.16 24.42
CA GLY A 39 -17.50 -43.76 24.00
C GLY A 39 -16.84 -43.59 22.64
N VAL A 40 -17.62 -43.21 21.63
CA VAL A 40 -17.11 -42.88 20.30
C VAL A 40 -16.31 -41.59 20.43
N GLU A 41 -15.07 -41.75 20.86
CA GLU A 41 -13.98 -40.85 20.53
C GLU A 41 -13.95 -40.85 19.00
N LEU A 42 -14.61 -39.86 18.40
CA LEU A 42 -14.58 -39.62 16.95
C LEU A 42 -13.12 -39.68 16.52
N ALA A 43 -12.76 -40.77 15.84
CA ALA A 43 -11.40 -40.95 15.35
C ALA A 43 -10.97 -39.67 14.63
N PRO A 44 -9.76 -39.15 14.89
CA PRO A 44 -9.36 -37.86 14.36
C PRO A 44 -9.58 -37.85 12.85
N PRO A 45 -10.19 -36.78 12.30
CA PRO A 45 -10.51 -36.70 10.89
C PRO A 45 -9.25 -37.01 10.08
N ARG A 46 -9.29 -38.08 9.29
CA ARG A 46 -8.17 -38.45 8.42
C ARG A 46 -8.08 -37.45 7.29
N HIS A 47 -7.32 -36.39 7.52
CA HIS A 47 -7.03 -35.37 6.53
C HIS A 47 -6.23 -35.99 5.38
N ARG A 48 -6.67 -35.74 4.14
CA ARG A 48 -6.04 -36.23 2.91
C ARG A 48 -5.10 -35.19 2.30
N LEU A 49 -5.35 -33.91 2.56
CA LEU A 49 -4.53 -32.82 2.04
C LEU A 49 -3.14 -32.76 2.69
N PRO A 50 -2.10 -32.41 1.92
CA PRO A 50 -0.76 -32.25 2.46
C PRO A 50 -0.70 -31.05 3.42
N GLN A 51 0.05 -31.20 4.51
CA GLN A 51 0.37 -30.08 5.38
C GLN A 51 1.54 -29.29 4.81
N ILE A 52 1.42 -27.96 4.80
CA ILE A 52 2.49 -27.08 4.33
C ILE A 52 3.70 -27.19 5.24
N ALA A 53 4.86 -27.42 4.62
CA ALA A 53 6.15 -27.34 5.28
C ALA A 53 6.45 -25.87 5.61
N LEU A 54 6.75 -25.61 6.87
CA LEU A 54 7.14 -24.28 7.36
C LEU A 54 8.67 -24.15 7.37
N PRO A 55 9.23 -22.93 7.25
CA PRO A 55 10.67 -22.73 7.31
C PRO A 55 11.27 -23.29 8.61
N ASP A 56 12.37 -24.01 8.51
CA ASP A 56 13.05 -24.63 9.67
C ASP A 56 13.91 -23.64 10.46
N ASN A 57 13.25 -22.63 11.00
CA ASN A 57 13.82 -21.66 11.92
C ASN A 57 12.88 -21.49 13.12
N VAL A 58 13.28 -22.03 14.28
CA VAL A 58 12.47 -22.01 15.51
C VAL A 58 12.18 -20.59 15.99
N VAL A 59 13.15 -19.68 15.84
CA VAL A 59 13.00 -18.28 16.24
C VAL A 59 11.94 -17.58 15.37
N LEU A 60 12.00 -17.82 14.05
CA LEU A 60 11.01 -17.31 13.11
C LEU A 60 9.61 -17.89 13.35
N LYS A 61 9.50 -19.21 13.57
CA LYS A 61 8.23 -19.86 13.94
C LYS A 61 7.62 -19.20 15.19
N GLY A 62 8.43 -18.98 16.23
CA GLY A 62 7.98 -18.31 17.46
C GLY A 62 7.57 -16.84 17.25
N ALA A 63 8.29 -16.08 16.42
CA ALA A 63 7.94 -14.69 16.10
C ALA A 63 6.63 -14.60 15.30
N VAL A 64 6.42 -15.49 14.34
CA VAL A 64 5.16 -15.60 13.57
C VAL A 64 3.98 -15.93 14.48
N GLN A 65 4.12 -16.91 15.37
CA GLN A 65 3.06 -17.26 16.33
C GLN A 65 2.70 -16.09 17.24
N LYS A 66 3.71 -15.40 17.77
CA LYS A 66 3.50 -14.17 18.56
C LYS A 66 2.78 -13.09 17.77
N LEU A 67 3.13 -12.87 16.50
CA LEU A 67 2.44 -11.91 15.65
C LEU A 67 0.95 -12.27 15.47
N VAL A 68 0.66 -13.56 15.23
CA VAL A 68 -0.72 -14.04 15.08
C VAL A 68 -1.52 -13.82 16.35
N GLU A 69 -0.94 -14.15 17.52
CA GLU A 69 -1.57 -13.88 18.82
C GLU A 69 -1.78 -12.38 19.09
N GLN A 70 -0.79 -11.54 18.75
CA GLN A 70 -0.88 -10.10 18.91
C GLN A 70 -1.98 -9.52 18.02
N LYS A 71 -2.08 -9.95 16.75
CA LYS A 71 -3.18 -9.55 15.86
C LYS A 71 -4.54 -9.96 16.42
N ALA A 72 -4.69 -11.19 16.88
CA ALA A 72 -5.93 -11.69 17.49
C ALA A 72 -6.35 -10.89 18.74
N ARG A 73 -5.38 -10.40 19.53
CA ARG A 73 -5.66 -9.52 20.67
C ARG A 73 -6.06 -8.11 20.21
N LEU A 74 -5.35 -7.56 19.22
CA LEU A 74 -5.68 -6.25 18.66
C LEU A 74 -7.08 -6.22 18.06
N ASP A 75 -7.50 -7.29 17.35
CA ASP A 75 -8.84 -7.38 16.78
C ASP A 75 -9.95 -7.36 17.84
N ARG A 76 -9.76 -8.09 18.94
CA ARG A 76 -10.71 -8.11 20.07
C ARG A 76 -10.82 -6.74 20.73
N LEU A 77 -9.69 -6.11 21.05
CA LEU A 77 -9.66 -4.78 21.63
C LEU A 77 -10.24 -3.71 20.68
N ALA A 78 -10.05 -3.86 19.37
CA ALA A 78 -10.66 -3.00 18.35
C ALA A 78 -12.18 -3.19 18.27
N ALA A 79 -12.67 -4.43 18.35
CA ALA A 79 -14.10 -4.74 18.36
C ALA A 79 -14.81 -4.13 19.58
N GLU A 80 -14.13 -4.11 20.73
CA GLU A 80 -14.57 -3.47 21.98
C GLU A 80 -14.45 -1.92 21.96
N GLY A 81 -13.86 -1.34 20.91
CA GLY A 81 -13.69 0.11 20.76
C GLY A 81 -12.58 0.72 21.62
N GLN A 82 -11.75 -0.11 22.26
CA GLN A 82 -10.70 0.34 23.21
C GLN A 82 -9.46 0.93 22.53
N LEU A 83 -9.30 0.72 21.21
CA LEU A 83 -8.13 1.16 20.44
C LEU A 83 -8.38 2.41 19.58
N ALA A 84 -9.48 3.14 19.81
CA ALA A 84 -9.82 4.35 19.07
C ALA A 84 -8.69 5.39 19.19
N GLY A 85 -8.15 5.83 18.05
CA GLY A 85 -7.06 6.82 17.99
C GLY A 85 -5.67 6.30 18.36
N LEU A 86 -5.54 5.05 18.80
CA LEU A 86 -4.25 4.42 19.14
C LEU A 86 -3.67 3.59 17.99
N LEU A 87 -4.53 3.13 17.08
CA LEU A 87 -4.11 2.38 15.91
C LEU A 87 -3.52 3.31 14.84
N PRO A 88 -2.54 2.81 14.07
CA PRO A 88 -2.10 3.52 12.88
C PRO A 88 -3.26 3.82 11.93
N PRO A 89 -3.32 5.02 11.33
CA PRO A 89 -4.48 5.46 10.55
C PRO A 89 -4.75 4.63 9.29
N GLU A 90 -3.78 3.83 8.84
CA GLU A 90 -3.87 2.96 7.66
C GLU A 90 -4.63 1.66 7.96
N TRP A 91 -4.71 1.26 9.24
CA TRP A 91 -5.21 -0.06 9.67
C TRP A 91 -6.73 -0.16 9.80
N PRO A 92 -7.47 0.84 10.30
CA PRO A 92 -8.91 0.75 10.41
C PRO A 92 -9.59 0.58 9.05
N ALA A 93 -10.51 -0.38 8.97
CA ALA A 93 -11.44 -0.48 7.84
C ALA A 93 -12.44 0.71 7.85
N ASN A 94 -13.24 0.87 6.79
CA ASN A 94 -14.37 1.81 6.81
C ASN A 94 -15.43 1.30 7.81
N GLY A 95 -15.22 1.61 9.09
CA GLY A 95 -15.93 1.08 10.24
C GLY A 95 -14.96 0.92 11.42
N LEU A 96 -15.12 1.74 12.45
CA LEU A 96 -14.19 1.89 13.60
C LEU A 96 -13.97 0.62 14.46
N ARG A 97 -14.56 -0.52 14.09
CA ARG A 97 -14.59 -1.75 14.90
C ARG A 97 -13.66 -2.86 14.42
N ALA A 98 -13.05 -2.74 13.24
CA ALA A 98 -12.23 -3.81 12.68
C ALA A 98 -10.92 -3.29 12.06
N ILE A 99 -9.84 -4.02 12.33
CA ILE A 99 -8.54 -3.83 11.67
C ILE A 99 -8.61 -4.55 10.32
N ASP A 100 -8.44 -3.80 9.23
CA ASP A 100 -8.37 -4.42 7.91
C ASP A 100 -7.13 -5.30 7.81
N LEU A 101 -7.35 -6.59 7.50
CA LEU A 101 -6.28 -7.58 7.45
C LEU A 101 -5.23 -7.25 6.38
N SER A 102 -5.65 -6.72 5.23
CA SER A 102 -4.73 -6.36 4.15
C SER A 102 -3.83 -5.19 4.56
N SER A 103 -4.44 -4.12 5.10
CA SER A 103 -3.69 -2.99 5.66
C SER A 103 -2.75 -3.39 6.79
N PHE A 104 -3.18 -4.27 7.69
CA PHE A 104 -2.33 -4.78 8.77
C PHE A 104 -1.10 -5.52 8.22
N VAL A 105 -1.31 -6.46 7.29
CA VAL A 105 -0.21 -7.23 6.67
C VAL A 105 0.75 -6.29 5.95
N GLN A 106 0.24 -5.33 5.18
CA GLN A 106 1.07 -4.32 4.51
C GLN A 106 1.79 -3.40 5.50
N GLY A 107 1.21 -3.10 6.66
CA GLY A 107 1.84 -2.32 7.72
C GLY A 107 2.98 -3.07 8.42
N VAL A 108 2.84 -4.39 8.57
CA VAL A 108 3.81 -5.23 9.28
C VAL A 108 4.91 -5.76 8.36
N LEU A 109 4.58 -6.13 7.12
CA LEU A 109 5.49 -6.71 6.13
C LEU A 109 5.85 -5.67 5.05
N PRO A 110 6.93 -4.90 5.23
CA PRO A 110 7.35 -3.94 4.21
C PRO A 110 7.72 -4.66 2.91
N PHE A 111 7.41 -4.04 1.78
CA PHE A 111 7.73 -4.50 0.42
C PHE A 111 7.14 -5.88 0.05
N LEU A 112 6.11 -6.37 0.78
CA LEU A 112 5.36 -7.54 0.35
C LEU A 112 4.58 -7.23 -0.93
N GLN A 113 4.89 -7.95 -2.00
CA GLN A 113 4.23 -7.81 -3.29
C GLN A 113 3.11 -8.84 -3.41
N THR A 114 1.86 -8.38 -3.43
CA THR A 114 0.67 -9.25 -3.57
C THR A 114 0.23 -9.43 -5.02
N GLY A 115 0.86 -8.71 -5.95
CA GLY A 115 0.62 -8.80 -7.40
C GLY A 115 1.38 -9.96 -8.06
N GLU A 116 2.57 -10.29 -7.56
CA GLU A 116 3.36 -11.44 -8.02
C GLU A 116 2.94 -12.68 -7.25
N ARG A 117 2.05 -13.48 -7.86
CA ARG A 117 1.45 -14.66 -7.25
C ARG A 117 2.06 -15.91 -7.84
N GLY A 118 2.48 -16.81 -6.98
CA GLY A 118 2.94 -18.15 -7.35
C GLY A 118 1.79 -19.13 -7.54
N GLU A 119 2.12 -20.40 -7.48
CA GLU A 119 1.17 -21.50 -7.58
C GLU A 119 0.08 -21.42 -6.50
N THR A 120 -1.13 -21.83 -6.88
CA THR A 120 -2.26 -21.97 -5.96
C THR A 120 -2.67 -23.43 -5.87
N ALA A 121 -2.60 -24.01 -4.68
CA ALA A 121 -2.89 -25.42 -4.45
C ALA A 121 -3.72 -25.63 -3.16
N PRO A 122 -4.57 -26.67 -3.10
CA PRO A 122 -5.24 -27.04 -1.86
C PRO A 122 -4.21 -27.64 -0.88
N ALA A 123 -4.17 -27.12 0.34
CA ALA A 123 -3.25 -27.58 1.37
C ALA A 123 -3.78 -27.30 2.78
N ARG A 124 -3.15 -27.89 3.79
CA ARG A 124 -3.41 -27.57 5.20
C ARG A 124 -2.38 -26.61 5.75
N LEU A 125 -2.87 -25.53 6.35
CA LEU A 125 -2.07 -24.52 7.04
C LEU A 125 -2.13 -24.73 8.55
N PRO A 126 -1.00 -24.66 9.27
CA PRO A 126 -0.99 -24.64 10.73
C PRO A 126 -1.70 -23.39 11.26
N VAL A 127 -2.77 -23.54 12.03
CA VAL A 127 -3.66 -22.42 12.46
C VAL A 127 -2.89 -21.34 13.24
N ARG A 128 -1.82 -21.74 13.94
CA ARG A 128 -0.94 -20.86 14.72
C ARG A 128 -0.12 -19.91 13.85
N HIS A 129 -0.06 -20.15 12.54
CA HIS A 129 0.69 -19.36 11.56
C HIS A 129 -0.23 -18.63 10.57
N VAL A 130 -1.54 -18.63 10.81
CA VAL A 130 -2.52 -17.98 9.93
C VAL A 130 -3.17 -16.78 10.61
N LEU A 131 -3.02 -15.62 9.98
CA LEU A 131 -3.73 -14.40 10.35
C LEU A 131 -5.16 -14.41 9.81
N GLY A 132 -6.09 -14.06 10.70
CA GLY A 132 -7.50 -13.89 10.39
C GLY A 132 -8.04 -12.53 10.82
N ASP A 133 -9.36 -12.47 10.86
CA ASP A 133 -10.16 -11.38 11.42
C ASP A 133 -11.04 -11.94 12.54
N ASP A 134 -10.56 -11.74 13.77
CA ASP A 134 -11.20 -12.26 14.99
C ASP A 134 -12.24 -11.29 15.56
N SER A 135 -12.55 -10.19 14.85
CA SER A 135 -13.47 -9.14 15.32
C SER A 135 -14.95 -9.38 15.00
N ARG A 136 -15.24 -10.28 14.06
CA ARG A 136 -16.62 -10.47 13.54
C ARG A 136 -17.50 -11.38 14.37
N TRP A 137 -17.00 -12.56 14.73
CA TRP A 137 -17.73 -13.58 15.51
C TRP A 137 -16.72 -14.56 16.11
N GLY A 138 -17.09 -15.21 17.20
CA GLY A 138 -16.28 -16.17 17.94
C GLY A 138 -17.07 -17.35 18.48
N LEU A 139 -16.46 -18.07 19.43
CA LEU A 139 -17.07 -19.26 20.06
C LEU A 139 -18.43 -18.98 20.67
N GLN A 140 -18.58 -17.83 21.33
CA GLN A 140 -19.80 -17.42 22.03
C GLN A 140 -20.99 -17.20 21.09
N ASP A 141 -20.75 -17.00 19.80
CA ASP A 141 -21.77 -16.71 18.79
C ASP A 141 -22.28 -18.00 18.10
N VAL A 142 -21.74 -19.17 18.46
CA VAL A 142 -22.00 -20.45 17.78
C VAL A 142 -22.69 -21.42 18.71
N ALA A 143 -23.90 -21.86 18.34
CA ALA A 143 -24.69 -22.82 19.13
C ALA A 143 -24.04 -24.21 19.23
N GLU A 144 -23.43 -24.69 18.14
CA GLU A 144 -22.74 -25.98 18.09
C GLU A 144 -21.27 -25.84 17.63
N PRO A 145 -20.36 -25.41 18.53
CA PRO A 145 -18.98 -25.09 18.14
C PRO A 145 -18.21 -26.29 17.58
N LYS A 146 -18.44 -27.49 18.12
CA LYS A 146 -17.76 -28.73 17.67
C LYS A 146 -18.17 -29.13 16.25
N SER A 147 -19.47 -29.13 15.96
CA SER A 147 -20.01 -29.43 14.63
C SER A 147 -19.46 -28.45 13.59
N LEU A 148 -19.46 -27.15 13.92
CA LEU A 148 -18.94 -26.11 13.04
C LEU A 148 -17.42 -26.24 12.85
N ALA A 149 -16.66 -26.53 13.91
CA ALA A 149 -15.21 -26.73 13.81
C ALA A 149 -14.86 -27.87 12.87
N TRP A 150 -15.57 -29.00 13.00
CA TRP A 150 -15.41 -30.14 12.11
C TRP A 150 -15.71 -29.76 10.65
N TYR A 151 -16.82 -29.05 10.41
CA TYR A 151 -17.21 -28.59 9.06
C TYR A 151 -16.21 -27.60 8.44
N LEU A 152 -15.66 -26.68 9.23
CA LEU A 152 -14.72 -25.65 8.78
C LEU A 152 -13.29 -26.18 8.62
N ALA A 153 -12.93 -27.25 9.32
CA ALA A 153 -11.62 -27.91 9.22
C ALA A 153 -11.55 -28.95 8.09
N ALA A 154 -12.69 -29.28 7.46
CA ALA A 154 -12.81 -30.29 6.43
C ALA A 154 -12.04 -29.93 5.14
N ASP A 155 -11.48 -30.94 4.46
CA ASP A 155 -10.61 -30.72 3.28
C ASP A 155 -11.37 -30.11 2.09
N GLU A 156 -12.70 -30.30 2.02
CA GLU A 156 -13.58 -29.72 1.01
C GLU A 156 -13.57 -28.18 1.03
N ARG A 157 -13.11 -27.57 2.13
CA ARG A 157 -12.94 -26.12 2.26
C ARG A 157 -11.78 -25.59 1.41
N ALA A 158 -10.88 -26.44 0.95
CA ALA A 158 -9.80 -26.09 0.02
C ALA A 158 -10.17 -26.31 -1.46
N THR A 159 -11.39 -26.76 -1.77
CA THR A 159 -11.81 -27.04 -3.15
C THR A 159 -12.36 -25.77 -3.82
N ALA A 160 -11.89 -25.46 -5.03
CA ALA A 160 -12.40 -24.32 -5.80
C ALA A 160 -13.90 -24.50 -6.08
N GLY A 161 -14.68 -23.43 -5.92
CA GLY A 161 -16.13 -23.46 -6.15
C GLY A 161 -16.94 -24.22 -5.08
N SER A 162 -16.29 -24.74 -4.04
CA SER A 162 -16.97 -25.31 -2.87
C SER A 162 -17.78 -24.26 -2.14
N LYS A 163 -18.92 -24.66 -1.56
CA LYS A 163 -19.63 -23.81 -0.60
C LYS A 163 -18.69 -23.55 0.58
N ASP A 164 -18.62 -22.29 1.00
CA ASP A 164 -17.74 -21.84 2.07
C ASP A 164 -16.26 -22.19 1.79
N VAL A 165 -15.73 -21.81 0.63
CA VAL A 165 -14.28 -21.94 0.35
C VAL A 165 -13.44 -21.14 1.34
N ALA A 166 -12.26 -21.67 1.68
CA ALA A 166 -11.20 -20.95 2.39
C ALA A 166 -10.06 -20.68 1.41
N GLU A 167 -9.65 -19.42 1.33
CA GLU A 167 -8.51 -19.00 0.51
C GLU A 167 -7.52 -18.23 1.37
N ALA A 168 -6.24 -18.53 1.23
CA ALA A 168 -5.17 -17.91 1.99
C ALA A 168 -3.97 -17.59 1.10
N TRP A 169 -3.27 -16.51 1.43
CA TRP A 169 -1.96 -16.21 0.86
C TRP A 169 -0.88 -16.61 1.85
N LEU A 170 0.14 -17.33 1.39
CA LEU A 170 1.26 -17.78 2.21
C LEU A 170 2.54 -17.07 1.77
N VAL A 171 3.14 -16.32 2.69
CA VAL A 171 4.49 -15.79 2.54
C VAL A 171 5.47 -16.91 2.88
N GLY A 172 5.87 -17.69 1.87
CA GLY A 172 6.62 -18.93 2.04
C GLY A 172 7.92 -18.75 2.84
N ALA A 173 8.66 -17.67 2.55
CA ALA A 173 9.92 -17.35 3.24
C ALA A 173 9.75 -17.09 4.75
N LEU A 174 8.56 -16.63 5.17
CA LEU A 174 8.25 -16.34 6.58
C LEU A 174 7.51 -17.49 7.26
N GLY A 175 6.86 -18.39 6.50
CA GLY A 175 5.94 -19.38 7.05
C GLY A 175 4.69 -18.75 7.68
N LEU A 176 4.30 -17.56 7.19
CA LEU A 176 3.17 -16.77 7.66
C LEU A 176 2.09 -16.73 6.57
N ALA A 177 0.87 -17.11 6.91
CA ALA A 177 -0.28 -17.03 6.00
C ALA A 177 -1.32 -16.02 6.50
N PHE A 178 -2.16 -15.54 5.60
CA PHE A 178 -3.31 -14.70 5.93
C PHE A 178 -4.49 -14.98 5.00
N MET A 179 -5.68 -14.99 5.59
CA MET A 179 -6.91 -15.37 4.88
C MET A 179 -7.38 -14.26 3.92
N GLN A 180 -7.79 -14.65 2.72
CA GLN A 180 -8.56 -13.82 1.80
C GLN A 180 -10.06 -14.08 2.00
N GLU A 181 -10.45 -15.35 1.95
CA GLU A 181 -11.81 -15.83 2.22
C GLU A 181 -11.85 -16.68 3.49
N GLY A 182 -12.96 -16.60 4.25
CA GLY A 182 -13.08 -17.31 5.52
C GLY A 182 -12.23 -16.70 6.65
N ARG A 183 -12.13 -15.36 6.71
CA ARG A 183 -11.22 -14.64 7.61
C ARG A 183 -11.38 -14.93 9.11
N SER A 184 -12.57 -15.28 9.59
CA SER A 184 -12.79 -15.61 11.01
C SER A 184 -12.50 -17.07 11.36
N ARG A 185 -12.22 -17.93 10.36
CA ARG A 185 -11.94 -19.36 10.59
C ARG A 185 -10.70 -19.60 11.43
N PRO A 186 -9.53 -18.94 11.21
CA PRO A 186 -8.33 -19.22 11.99
C PRO A 186 -8.54 -18.95 13.48
N GLY A 187 -9.19 -17.83 13.85
CA GLY A 187 -9.51 -17.50 15.25
C GLY A 187 -10.41 -18.54 15.89
N PHE A 188 -11.51 -18.89 15.22
CA PHE A 188 -12.46 -19.89 15.71
C PHE A 188 -11.83 -21.28 15.86
N LEU A 189 -11.11 -21.76 14.84
CA LEU A 189 -10.45 -23.07 14.86
C LEU A 189 -9.36 -23.14 15.93
N ARG A 190 -8.62 -22.04 16.17
CA ARG A 190 -7.64 -21.95 17.27
C ARG A 190 -8.31 -22.06 18.63
N ALA A 191 -9.46 -21.43 18.80
CA ALA A 191 -10.22 -21.48 20.05
C ALA A 191 -10.88 -22.86 20.29
N MET A 192 -11.03 -23.65 19.23
CA MET A 192 -11.47 -25.06 19.23
C MET A 192 -10.31 -26.07 19.27
N ASP A 193 -9.10 -25.60 19.60
CA ASP A 193 -7.87 -26.40 19.67
C ASP A 193 -7.56 -27.23 18.41
N GLN A 194 -7.92 -26.71 17.23
CA GLN A 194 -7.56 -27.32 15.95
C GLN A 194 -6.14 -26.89 15.54
N ASP A 195 -5.30 -27.86 15.18
CA ASP A 195 -3.91 -27.58 14.80
C ASP A 195 -3.76 -27.08 13.36
N SER A 196 -4.71 -27.42 12.47
CA SER A 196 -4.61 -27.08 11.04
C SER A 196 -5.96 -26.71 10.42
N LEU A 197 -5.91 -25.92 9.35
CA LEU A 197 -7.06 -25.55 8.54
C LEU A 197 -6.81 -25.86 7.06
N ALA A 198 -7.81 -26.39 6.37
CA ALA A 198 -7.75 -26.60 4.92
C ALA A 198 -8.07 -25.30 4.19
N ALA A 199 -7.23 -24.93 3.22
CA ALA A 199 -7.44 -23.75 2.37
C ALA A 199 -6.82 -23.94 0.99
N ARG A 200 -7.30 -23.14 0.04
CA ARG A 200 -6.58 -22.85 -1.21
C ARG A 200 -5.47 -21.88 -0.89
N VAL A 201 -4.23 -22.31 -1.04
CA VAL A 201 -3.07 -21.52 -0.66
C VAL A 201 -2.37 -21.02 -1.91
N THR A 202 -2.30 -19.70 -2.05
CA THR A 202 -1.47 -19.04 -3.06
C THR A 202 -0.13 -18.64 -2.45
N MET A 203 0.96 -19.08 -3.05
CA MET A 203 2.30 -18.72 -2.61
C MET A 203 2.65 -17.28 -2.99
N LEU A 204 3.19 -16.52 -2.05
CA LEU A 204 3.73 -15.18 -2.26
C LEU A 204 5.25 -15.17 -2.07
N GLY A 205 5.92 -14.44 -2.95
CA GLY A 205 7.33 -14.09 -2.79
C GLY A 205 7.53 -13.07 -1.67
N TYR A 206 8.72 -13.09 -1.06
CA TYR A 206 9.15 -12.07 -0.12
C TYR A 206 10.61 -11.73 -0.36
N PRO A 207 11.03 -10.47 -0.19
CA PRO A 207 12.43 -10.09 -0.33
C PRO A 207 13.35 -10.94 0.56
N PRO A 208 14.55 -11.30 0.07
CA PRO A 208 15.53 -11.99 0.89
C PRO A 208 16.01 -11.07 2.02
N PRO A 209 16.36 -11.63 3.20
CA PRO A 209 16.69 -10.82 4.36
C PRO A 209 17.91 -9.91 4.14
N GLY A 210 18.88 -10.34 3.31
CA GLY A 210 20.07 -9.55 2.98
C GLY A 210 19.81 -8.32 2.09
N GLU A 211 18.64 -8.22 1.47
CA GLU A 211 18.25 -7.05 0.68
C GLU A 211 17.44 -6.03 1.49
N LEU A 212 17.01 -6.40 2.70
CA LEU A 212 16.30 -5.54 3.64
C LEU A 212 17.27 -5.00 4.69
N ALA A 213 17.18 -3.72 4.99
CA ALA A 213 17.95 -3.08 6.05
C ALA A 213 17.04 -2.19 6.90
N LEU A 214 17.20 -2.26 8.22
CA LEU A 214 16.45 -1.46 9.17
C LEU A 214 17.33 -0.31 9.67
N TYR A 215 16.77 0.89 9.69
CA TYR A 215 17.45 2.08 10.19
C TYR A 215 16.58 2.83 11.20
N SER A 216 17.18 3.18 12.33
CA SER A 216 16.60 4.09 13.31
C SER A 216 16.93 5.53 12.90
N VAL A 217 15.91 6.36 12.80
CA VAL A 217 16.04 7.76 12.36
C VAL A 217 15.22 8.69 13.24
N THR A 218 15.58 9.97 13.27
CA THR A 218 14.77 11.02 13.87
C THR A 218 14.29 11.95 12.77
N ALA A 219 13.03 11.83 12.37
CA ALA A 219 12.43 12.64 11.31
C ALA A 219 11.41 13.59 11.93
N HIS A 220 11.52 14.89 11.63
CA HIS A 220 10.66 15.95 12.21
C HIS A 220 10.58 15.90 13.75
N GLY A 221 11.71 15.57 14.41
CA GLY A 221 11.78 15.47 15.87
C GLY A 221 11.17 14.19 16.47
N GLN A 222 10.67 13.26 15.64
CA GLN A 222 10.10 11.99 16.09
C GLN A 222 11.01 10.82 15.73
N ALA A 223 11.21 9.90 16.68
CA ALA A 223 11.91 8.64 16.43
C ALA A 223 11.06 7.74 15.53
N GLN A 224 11.66 7.25 14.45
CA GLN A 224 11.01 6.34 13.49
C GLN A 224 11.99 5.22 13.11
N ILE A 225 11.45 4.10 12.64
CA ILE A 225 12.23 3.04 12.03
C ILE A 225 11.85 2.93 10.55
N TRP A 226 12.84 3.00 9.68
CA TRP A 226 12.66 2.87 8.24
C TRP A 226 13.25 1.55 7.76
N CYS A 227 12.54 0.90 6.84
CA CYS A 227 13.03 -0.28 6.13
C CYS A 227 13.48 0.15 4.72
N VAL A 228 14.68 -0.24 4.35
CA VAL A 228 15.26 -0.01 3.02
C VAL A 228 15.38 -1.33 2.28
N TYR A 229 14.89 -1.37 1.05
CA TYR A 229 15.01 -2.51 0.14
C TYR A 229 15.99 -2.20 -0.99
N GLY A 230 16.96 -3.09 -1.19
CA GLY A 230 17.94 -3.03 -2.29
C GLY A 230 18.77 -1.75 -2.31
N ARG A 231 18.99 -1.12 -1.13
CA ARG A 231 19.66 0.20 -0.97
C ARG A 231 19.02 1.33 -1.79
N ARG A 232 17.77 1.16 -2.20
CA ARG A 232 17.09 2.05 -3.16
C ARG A 232 15.73 2.50 -2.69
N LYS A 233 14.85 1.57 -2.33
CA LYS A 233 13.49 1.92 -1.89
C LYS A 233 13.47 2.04 -0.37
N VAL A 234 12.84 3.07 0.17
CA VAL A 234 12.64 3.25 1.60
C VAL A 234 11.16 3.31 1.93
N ARG A 235 10.78 2.74 3.06
CA ARG A 235 9.43 2.73 3.60
C ARG A 235 9.47 2.88 5.12
N PRO A 236 8.74 3.83 5.72
CA PRO A 236 8.61 3.91 7.16
C PRO A 236 7.81 2.72 7.70
N LEU A 237 8.28 2.13 8.80
CA LEU A 237 7.54 1.08 9.49
C LEU A 237 6.47 1.70 10.37
N VAL A 238 5.22 1.35 10.07
CA VAL A 238 4.04 1.89 10.75
C VAL A 238 3.88 1.29 12.15
N ALA A 239 4.21 0.00 12.31
CA ALA A 239 4.21 -0.69 13.59
C ALA A 239 5.56 -1.38 13.85
N PRO A 240 6.63 -0.63 14.16
CA PRO A 240 7.95 -1.22 14.36
C PRO A 240 7.97 -2.27 15.48
N TRP A 241 7.09 -2.14 16.48
CA TRP A 241 6.96 -3.11 17.58
C TRP A 241 6.45 -4.49 17.13
N LEU A 242 5.84 -4.62 15.95
CA LEU A 242 5.47 -5.90 15.34
C LEU A 242 6.46 -6.30 14.24
N SER A 243 6.82 -5.35 13.38
CA SER A 243 7.69 -5.61 12.22
C SER A 243 9.12 -5.97 12.63
N VAL A 244 9.73 -5.23 13.54
CA VAL A 244 11.16 -5.41 13.86
C VAL A 244 11.45 -6.79 14.47
N PRO A 245 10.68 -7.29 15.47
CA PRO A 245 10.90 -8.64 15.99
C PRO A 245 10.75 -9.72 14.92
N LEU A 246 9.76 -9.60 14.03
CA LEU A 246 9.55 -10.55 12.94
C LEU A 246 10.69 -10.52 11.92
N LEU A 247 11.06 -9.34 11.43
CA LEU A 247 12.13 -9.18 10.44
C LEU A 247 13.48 -9.62 11.00
N THR A 248 13.74 -9.34 12.28
CA THR A 248 14.97 -9.81 12.95
C THR A 248 14.99 -11.33 13.05
N ALA A 249 13.86 -11.97 13.39
CA ALA A 249 13.75 -13.43 13.42
C ALA A 249 13.88 -14.07 12.02
N TYR A 250 13.46 -13.35 10.98
CA TYR A 250 13.65 -13.74 9.58
C TYR A 250 15.12 -13.64 9.12
N GLY A 251 15.95 -12.87 9.83
CA GLY A 251 17.39 -12.72 9.55
C GLY A 251 17.79 -11.33 9.06
N VAL A 252 16.89 -10.35 9.10
CA VAL A 252 17.24 -8.94 8.84
C VAL A 252 18.03 -8.40 10.04
N ALA A 253 19.10 -7.65 9.77
CA ALA A 253 19.90 -7.04 10.83
C ALA A 253 19.06 -6.08 11.69
N ALA A 254 19.39 -6.00 12.98
CA ALA A 254 18.75 -5.07 13.90
C ALA A 254 18.89 -3.62 13.42
N PRO A 255 17.96 -2.71 13.81
CA PRO A 255 17.99 -1.32 13.37
C PRO A 255 19.34 -0.64 13.63
N ALA A 256 19.97 -0.14 12.58
CA ALA A 256 21.23 0.60 12.63
C ALA A 256 21.01 2.12 12.50
N ALA A 257 22.06 2.92 12.71
CA ALA A 257 21.99 4.36 12.43
C ALA A 257 21.88 4.63 10.93
N TRP A 258 21.22 5.74 10.56
CA TRP A 258 21.12 6.15 9.15
C TRP A 258 22.52 6.36 8.54
N PRO A 259 22.85 5.70 7.41
CA PRO A 259 24.17 5.80 6.81
C PRO A 259 24.43 7.19 6.22
N ALA A 260 25.65 7.71 6.41
CA ALA A 260 26.09 8.97 5.78
C ALA A 260 26.14 8.91 4.23
N SER A 261 26.20 7.70 3.66
CA SER A 261 26.15 7.50 2.21
C SER A 261 24.76 7.70 1.61
N PHE A 262 23.71 7.70 2.43
CA PHE A 262 22.34 7.94 1.99
C PHE A 262 22.01 9.43 2.04
N PRO A 263 21.03 9.90 1.25
CA PRO A 263 20.58 11.29 1.33
C PRO A 263 20.13 11.66 2.76
N PRO A 264 20.20 12.94 3.14
CA PRO A 264 19.83 13.42 4.47
C PRO A 264 18.44 12.97 4.89
N VAL A 265 18.27 12.68 6.19
CA VAL A 265 17.02 12.16 6.76
C VAL A 265 15.87 13.13 6.47
N GLU A 266 16.09 14.43 6.59
CA GLU A 266 15.10 15.48 6.38
C GLU A 266 14.57 15.48 4.94
N ALA A 267 15.46 15.38 3.95
CA ALA A 267 15.07 15.34 2.54
C ALA A 267 14.26 14.07 2.20
N VAL A 268 14.63 12.94 2.81
CA VAL A 268 13.88 11.69 2.65
C VAL A 268 12.52 11.78 3.36
N ALA A 269 12.47 12.37 4.55
CA ALA A 269 11.23 12.56 5.31
C ALA A 269 10.25 13.49 4.57
N GLU A 270 10.75 14.56 3.96
CA GLU A 270 9.95 15.43 3.09
C GLU A 270 9.42 14.69 1.86
N ALA A 271 10.24 13.85 1.22
CA ALA A 271 9.80 13.02 0.10
C ALA A 271 8.72 12.00 0.52
N ILE A 272 8.87 11.39 1.71
CA ILE A 272 7.87 10.48 2.30
C ILE A 272 6.57 11.24 2.58
N ALA A 273 6.65 12.44 3.15
CA ALA A 273 5.50 13.28 3.44
C ALA A 273 4.78 13.71 2.15
N ALA A 274 5.52 14.10 1.11
CA ALA A 274 4.97 14.47 -0.19
C ALA A 274 4.36 13.28 -0.95
N ALA A 275 4.88 12.07 -0.75
CA ALA A 275 4.36 10.84 -1.34
C ALA A 275 3.06 10.34 -0.69
N ARG A 276 2.51 11.03 0.31
CA ARG A 276 1.21 10.69 0.92
C ARG A 276 0.04 11.25 0.11
N PRO A 277 -0.51 10.48 -0.85
CA PRO A 277 -1.96 10.46 -0.96
C PRO A 277 -2.50 9.03 -1.06
N GLY A 278 -2.97 8.47 0.06
CA GLY A 278 -3.70 7.19 0.08
C GLY A 278 -3.66 6.44 1.41
N LYS A 279 -4.36 5.29 1.47
CA LYS A 279 -4.32 4.34 2.61
C LYS A 279 -3.05 3.47 2.63
N LEU A 280 -2.26 3.49 1.56
CA LEU A 280 -1.04 2.70 1.44
C LEU A 280 0.14 3.44 2.05
N VAL A 281 1.01 2.72 2.73
CA VAL A 281 2.23 3.27 3.31
C VAL A 281 3.16 3.74 2.17
N PRO A 282 3.63 4.99 2.19
CA PRO A 282 4.41 5.55 1.09
C PRO A 282 5.75 4.83 0.92
N GLU A 283 6.08 4.55 -0.34
CA GLU A 283 7.38 4.03 -0.74
C GLU A 283 8.12 5.10 -1.54
N VAL A 284 9.36 5.41 -1.14
CA VAL A 284 10.19 6.44 -1.77
C VAL A 284 11.44 5.81 -2.35
N ASP A 285 11.83 6.24 -3.56
CA ASP A 285 13.08 5.83 -4.19
C ASP A 285 14.19 6.85 -3.82
N LEU A 286 15.19 6.41 -3.08
CA LEU A 286 16.34 7.21 -2.65
C LEU A 286 17.09 7.80 -3.84
N GLY A 287 17.15 7.11 -4.99
CA GLY A 287 17.78 7.64 -6.20
C GLY A 287 17.05 8.87 -6.74
N LYS A 288 15.71 8.89 -6.64
CA LYS A 288 14.90 10.06 -7.01
C LYS A 288 15.10 11.22 -6.03
N VAL A 289 15.27 10.93 -4.74
CA VAL A 289 15.57 11.97 -3.73
C VAL A 289 16.92 12.61 -4.01
N VAL A 290 17.95 11.80 -4.31
CA VAL A 290 19.29 12.32 -4.67
C VAL A 290 19.22 13.16 -5.94
N ALA A 291 18.51 12.70 -6.97
CA ALA A 291 18.33 13.47 -8.21
C ALA A 291 17.64 14.82 -7.94
N LYS A 292 16.58 14.83 -7.12
CA LYS A 292 15.89 16.05 -6.72
C LYS A 292 16.81 17.02 -5.96
N ILE A 293 17.59 16.53 -5.01
CA ILE A 293 18.57 17.36 -4.28
C ILE A 293 19.59 17.98 -5.25
N ALA A 294 20.06 17.20 -6.24
CA ALA A 294 20.99 17.70 -7.24
C ALA A 294 20.35 18.76 -8.17
N GLU A 295 19.09 18.57 -8.55
CA GLU A 295 18.32 19.54 -9.31
C GLU A 295 18.10 20.84 -8.53
N ASP A 296 17.71 20.74 -7.25
CA ASP A 296 17.53 21.89 -6.38
C ASP A 296 18.85 22.66 -6.19
N ALA A 297 19.96 21.96 -5.95
CA ALA A 297 21.28 22.57 -5.86
C ALA A 297 21.71 23.25 -7.18
N ALA A 298 21.45 22.60 -8.32
CA ALA A 298 21.71 23.18 -9.64
C ALA A 298 20.82 24.41 -9.91
N ALA A 299 19.58 24.42 -9.41
CA ALA A 299 18.66 25.55 -9.52
C ALA A 299 19.09 26.76 -8.68
N GLU A 300 19.87 26.53 -7.61
CA GLU A 300 20.46 27.58 -6.77
C GLU A 300 21.76 28.18 -7.32
N THR A 301 22.39 27.54 -8.31
CA THR A 301 23.59 28.09 -8.95
C THR A 301 23.28 29.41 -9.66
N TRP A 302 24.13 30.41 -9.39
CA TRP A 302 24.08 31.71 -10.03
C TRP A 302 24.67 31.59 -11.44
N GLN A 303 23.87 31.92 -12.45
CA GLN A 303 24.34 31.96 -13.83
C GLN A 303 24.36 33.41 -14.34
N PRO A 304 25.40 33.81 -15.11
CA PRO A 304 25.40 35.08 -15.81
C PRO A 304 24.42 35.00 -16.98
N VAL A 305 23.40 35.84 -16.96
CA VAL A 305 22.25 35.78 -17.88
C VAL A 305 22.12 37.12 -18.59
N SER A 306 21.90 37.08 -19.91
CA SER A 306 21.57 38.27 -20.68
C SER A 306 20.16 38.73 -20.32
N LEU A 307 19.93 40.04 -20.28
CA LEU A 307 18.60 40.63 -20.04
C LEU A 307 17.51 40.04 -20.96
N LEU A 308 17.88 39.60 -22.17
CA LEU A 308 16.97 38.99 -23.14
C LEU A 308 16.51 37.56 -22.79
N GLN A 309 17.20 36.89 -21.85
CA GLN A 309 16.87 35.52 -21.41
C GLN A 309 15.97 35.48 -20.17
N LEU A 310 15.65 36.64 -19.58
CA LEU A 310 14.73 36.75 -18.45
C LEU A 310 13.28 36.79 -18.97
N ASN A 311 12.56 35.67 -18.86
CA ASN A 311 11.17 35.53 -19.33
C ASN A 311 10.18 36.49 -18.63
N THR A 312 10.57 37.03 -17.47
CA THR A 312 9.78 38.01 -16.69
C THR A 312 10.08 39.46 -17.06
N TRP A 313 11.08 39.73 -17.90
CA TRP A 313 11.39 41.08 -18.34
C TRP A 313 10.66 41.36 -19.66
N SER A 314 9.69 42.26 -19.63
CA SER A 314 9.10 42.83 -20.84
C SER A 314 9.78 44.18 -21.12
N PRO A 315 10.77 44.23 -22.02
CA PRO A 315 11.35 45.51 -22.39
C PRO A 315 10.23 46.36 -22.99
N ARG A 316 10.08 47.60 -22.53
CA ARG A 316 9.26 48.60 -23.24
C ARG A 316 10.03 48.99 -24.49
N TRP A 317 9.99 48.13 -25.50
CA TRP A 317 10.78 48.23 -26.73
C TRP A 317 10.65 49.60 -27.39
N THR A 318 9.46 50.21 -27.33
CA THR A 318 9.22 51.57 -27.82
C THR A 318 10.03 52.63 -27.07
N PHE A 319 10.16 52.52 -25.75
CA PHE A 319 10.99 53.42 -24.94
C PHE A 319 12.48 53.16 -25.19
N PHE A 320 12.89 51.89 -25.27
CA PHE A 320 14.29 51.53 -25.49
C PHE A 320 14.77 51.95 -26.89
N LEU A 321 14.04 51.58 -27.94
CA LEU A 321 14.31 52.02 -29.31
C LEU A 321 14.21 53.55 -29.42
N GLY A 322 13.22 54.17 -28.79
CA GLY A 322 13.09 55.62 -28.77
C GLY A 322 14.29 56.34 -28.14
N THR A 323 14.82 55.82 -27.03
CA THR A 323 15.91 56.48 -26.28
C THR A 323 17.30 56.14 -26.83
N PHE A 324 17.56 54.88 -27.18
CA PHE A 324 18.89 54.42 -27.60
C PHE A 324 19.10 54.45 -29.11
N VAL A 325 18.03 54.47 -29.92
CA VAL A 325 18.13 54.56 -31.38
C VAL A 325 17.53 55.88 -31.88
N GLY A 326 16.31 56.22 -31.45
CA GLY A 326 15.58 57.41 -31.88
C GLY A 326 16.26 58.72 -31.48
N LEU A 327 16.55 58.91 -30.19
CA LEU A 327 17.15 60.13 -29.65
C LEU A 327 18.54 60.43 -30.23
N PRO A 328 19.50 59.47 -30.31
CA PRO A 328 20.78 59.73 -30.98
C PRO A 328 20.63 59.93 -32.49
N SER A 329 19.70 59.23 -33.16
CA SER A 329 19.43 59.48 -34.59
C SER A 329 18.89 60.90 -34.81
N LEU A 330 18.00 61.38 -33.94
CA LEU A 330 17.42 62.71 -34.02
C LEU A 330 18.45 63.80 -33.70
N LEU A 331 19.29 63.59 -32.69
CA LEU A 331 20.44 64.47 -32.42
C LEU A 331 21.42 64.52 -33.57
N LEU A 332 21.67 63.39 -34.25
CA LEU A 332 22.53 63.32 -35.42
C LEU A 332 21.93 64.05 -36.64
N VAL A 333 20.63 63.88 -36.89
CA VAL A 333 19.93 64.63 -37.95
C VAL A 333 19.96 66.13 -37.64
N ALA A 334 19.72 66.53 -36.39
CA ALA A 334 19.81 67.93 -35.97
C ALA A 334 21.23 68.50 -36.12
N ALA A 335 22.27 67.72 -35.77
CA ALA A 335 23.66 68.12 -35.94
C ALA A 335 24.07 68.21 -37.42
N ALA A 336 23.60 67.29 -38.27
CA ALA A 336 23.86 67.30 -39.71
C ALA A 336 23.19 68.51 -40.40
N LEU A 337 21.99 68.89 -39.97
CA LEU A 337 21.30 70.08 -40.47
C LEU A 337 21.93 71.40 -39.99
N ALA A 338 22.59 71.39 -38.82
CA ALA A 338 23.23 72.57 -38.24
C ALA A 338 24.63 72.86 -38.81
N LEU A 339 25.30 71.89 -39.45
CA LEU A 339 26.68 72.00 -39.95
C LEU A 339 26.76 71.59 -41.43
N PRO A 340 26.51 72.51 -42.38
CA PRO A 340 26.52 72.21 -43.80
C PRO A 340 27.97 72.14 -44.32
N GLY A 341 28.57 70.96 -44.25
CA GLY A 341 29.89 70.71 -44.82
C GLY A 341 30.59 69.48 -44.27
N ALA A 342 30.49 68.37 -45.01
CA ALA A 342 31.39 67.22 -44.99
C ALA A 342 31.46 66.35 -43.71
N ILE A 343 30.36 65.79 -43.22
CA ILE A 343 30.41 64.63 -42.31
C ILE A 343 29.20 63.68 -42.52
N GLU A 344 28.88 63.28 -43.75
CA GLU A 344 27.79 62.32 -43.99
C GLU A 344 28.21 60.87 -43.67
N ALA A 345 29.47 60.51 -43.91
CA ALA A 345 29.94 59.14 -43.66
C ALA A 345 30.22 58.85 -42.17
N ALA A 346 30.78 59.81 -41.42
CA ALA A 346 31.12 59.58 -40.01
C ALA A 346 29.88 59.62 -39.10
N THR A 347 28.83 60.35 -39.48
CA THR A 347 27.54 60.37 -38.75
C THR A 347 26.77 59.06 -38.90
N VAL A 348 26.76 58.48 -40.10
CA VAL A 348 26.18 57.14 -40.36
C VAL A 348 26.99 56.04 -39.66
N ALA A 349 28.32 56.13 -39.66
CA ALA A 349 29.17 55.19 -38.93
C ALA A 349 28.97 55.29 -37.40
N ALA A 350 28.80 56.50 -36.86
CA ALA A 350 28.57 56.70 -35.43
C ALA A 350 27.18 56.19 -34.99
N SER A 351 26.13 56.36 -35.80
CA SER A 351 24.79 55.82 -35.47
C SER A 351 24.75 54.29 -35.54
N LEU A 352 25.38 53.68 -36.56
CA LEU A 352 25.52 52.24 -36.66
C LEU A 352 26.38 51.67 -35.53
N GLY A 353 27.45 52.37 -35.14
CA GLY A 353 28.30 52.00 -34.00
C GLY A 353 27.56 52.07 -32.67
N PHE A 354 26.74 53.09 -32.45
CA PHE A 354 25.91 53.21 -31.23
C PHE A 354 24.80 52.16 -31.19
N ALA A 355 24.11 51.93 -32.31
CA ALA A 355 23.07 50.90 -32.39
C ALA A 355 23.67 49.49 -32.20
N GLY A 356 24.81 49.21 -32.84
CA GLY A 356 25.56 47.97 -32.66
C GLY A 356 26.06 47.80 -31.22
N GLY A 357 26.58 48.86 -30.60
CA GLY A 357 27.03 48.87 -29.21
C GLY A 357 25.90 48.66 -28.19
N ALA A 358 24.72 49.24 -28.43
CA ALA A 358 23.55 49.05 -27.57
C ALA A 358 22.99 47.62 -27.66
N ILE A 359 22.97 47.03 -28.87
CA ILE A 359 22.57 45.63 -29.08
C ILE A 359 23.60 44.69 -28.45
N ALA A 360 24.90 44.97 -28.62
CA ALA A 360 25.96 44.20 -27.99
C ALA A 360 25.89 44.30 -26.46
N ALA A 361 25.62 45.48 -25.91
CA ALA A 361 25.42 45.65 -24.47
C ALA A 361 24.23 44.83 -23.95
N LEU A 362 23.12 44.75 -24.67
CA LEU A 362 22.00 43.87 -24.26
C LEU A 362 22.33 42.38 -24.35
N ALA A 363 23.19 41.98 -25.29
CA ALA A 363 23.63 40.60 -25.46
C ALA A 363 24.68 40.16 -24.43
N VAL A 364 25.40 41.11 -23.81
CA VAL A 364 26.35 40.84 -22.72
C VAL A 364 25.57 40.44 -21.44
N PRO A 365 26.04 39.42 -20.69
CA PRO A 365 25.36 39.02 -19.46
C PRO A 365 25.67 40.01 -18.32
N TRP A 366 24.78 40.99 -18.12
CA TRP A 366 24.89 42.00 -17.07
C TRP A 366 24.42 41.53 -15.69
N ILE A 367 23.58 40.49 -15.64
CA ILE A 367 22.86 40.11 -14.42
C ILE A 367 23.20 38.67 -14.05
N HIS A 368 23.55 38.46 -12.78
CA HIS A 368 23.58 37.13 -12.20
C HIS A 368 22.22 36.84 -11.61
N ALA A 369 21.58 35.77 -12.05
CA ALA A 369 20.30 35.31 -11.51
C ALA A 369 20.40 33.84 -11.13
N ARG A 370 19.67 33.44 -10.08
CA ARG A 370 19.54 32.02 -9.75
C ARG A 370 18.70 31.34 -10.82
N ARG A 371 19.14 30.17 -11.27
CA ARG A 371 18.50 29.42 -12.36
C ARG A 371 17.01 29.15 -12.14
N LYS A 372 16.56 29.00 -10.88
CA LYS A 372 15.13 28.85 -10.53
C LYS A 372 14.22 30.02 -10.93
N HIS A 373 14.79 31.20 -11.20
CA HIS A 373 14.06 32.39 -11.64
C HIS A 373 14.16 32.63 -13.15
N LEU A 374 14.82 31.73 -13.89
CA LEU A 374 15.04 31.83 -15.33
C LEU A 374 14.11 30.93 -16.15
N SER A 375 13.54 29.90 -15.52
CA SER A 375 12.63 28.93 -16.14
C SER A 375 11.18 29.37 -16.08
#